data_AF-A0A7X7FXG5-F1
#
_entry.id   AF-A0A7X7FXG5-F1
#
_cell.length_a   1.000
_cell.length_b   1.000
_cell.length_c   1.000
_cell.angle_alpha   90.00
_cell.angle_beta   90.00
_cell.angle_gamma   90.00
#
_symmetry.space_group_name_H-M   'P 1'
#
loop_
_entity.id
_entity.type
_entity.pdbx_description
1 polymer ?
#
loop_
_entity_poly.entity_id
_entity_poly.type
_entity_poly.pdbx_seq_one_letter_code
_entity_poly.pdbx_strand_id
1 'polypeptide(L)' 'SYIKAAQPDIAIPIYNQFIKELETKMQNEVFTGVFGADMQVSLINDGPVTIIIDTKNKE' A
#
# COMPACT_ATOMS: atom_id res chain seq x y z
N SER A 1 6.54 -3.55 18.19
CA SER A 1 5.27 -4.23 18.49
C SER A 1 4.24 -3.84 17.46
N TYR A 2 3.53 -4.79 16.85
CA TYR A 2 2.58 -4.56 15.73
C TYR A 2 1.11 -4.61 16.20
N ILE A 3 0.85 -4.33 17.47
CA ILE A 3 -0.49 -4.42 18.08
C ILE A 3 -1.55 -3.56 17.35
N LYS A 4 -1.13 -2.47 16.68
CA LYS A 4 -2.03 -1.59 15.92
C LYS A 4 -2.27 -2.05 14.47
N ALA A 5 -1.51 -3.03 13.97
CA ALA A 5 -1.70 -3.55 12.62
C ALA A 5 -2.94 -4.46 12.58
N ALA A 6 -3.69 -4.41 11.47
CA ALA A 6 -4.80 -5.31 11.25
C ALA A 6 -4.30 -6.75 11.07
N GLN A 7 -5.11 -7.72 11.52
CA GLN A 7 -4.86 -9.12 11.29
C GLN A 7 -5.00 -9.47 9.79
N PRO A 8 -4.35 -10.54 9.29
CA PRO A 8 -4.33 -10.85 7.85
C PRO A 8 -5.71 -11.01 7.20
N ASP A 9 -6.67 -11.57 7.93
CA ASP A 9 -8.07 -11.75 7.53
C ASP A 9 -8.79 -10.43 7.23
N ILE A 10 -8.39 -9.35 7.91
CA ILE A 10 -8.90 -7.99 7.67
C ILE A 10 -7.99 -7.23 6.67
N ALA A 11 -6.68 -7.39 6.78
CA ALA A 11 -5.71 -6.62 6.00
C ALA A 11 -5.72 -6.98 4.51
N ILE A 12 -5.82 -8.27 4.16
CA ILE A 12 -5.80 -8.74 2.76
C ILE A 12 -7.00 -8.19 1.97
N PRO A 13 -8.25 -8.29 2.44
CA PRO A 13 -9.39 -7.71 1.74
C PRO A 13 -9.26 -6.19 1.54
N ILE A 14 -8.82 -5.46 2.57
CA ILE A 14 -8.67 -4.00 2.50
C ILE A 14 -7.56 -3.61 1.52
N TYR A 15 -6.43 -4.32 1.53
CA TYR A 15 -5.33 -4.13 0.58
C TYR A 15 -5.80 -4.31 -0.88
N ASN A 16 -6.52 -5.41 -1.16
CA ASN A 16 -7.05 -5.68 -2.49
C ASN A 16 -8.09 -4.64 -2.93
N GLN A 17 -8.96 -4.21 -2.01
CA GLN A 17 -9.93 -3.16 -2.29
C GLN A 17 -9.23 -1.83 -2.62
N PHE A 18 -8.18 -1.48 -1.89
CA PHE A 18 -7.41 -0.27 -2.13
C PHE A 18 -6.76 -0.26 -3.52
N ILE A 19 -6.16 -1.37 -3.95
CA ILE A 19 -5.59 -1.51 -5.30
C ILE A 19 -6.68 -1.27 -6.36
N LYS A 20 -7.83 -1.95 -6.23
CA LYS A 20 -8.94 -1.81 -7.18
C LYS A 20 -9.46 -0.36 -7.26
N GLU A 21 -9.54 0.33 -6.13
CA GLU A 21 -9.95 1.73 -6.09
C GLU A 21 -8.91 2.63 -6.78
N LEU A 22 -7.61 2.37 -6.61
CA LEU A 22 -6.55 3.09 -7.30
C LEU A 22 -6.60 2.86 -8.81
N GLU A 23 -6.70 1.62 -9.27
CA GLU A 23 -6.82 1.28 -10.70
C GLU A 23 -8.00 2.03 -11.34
N THR A 24 -9.13 2.06 -10.63
CA THR A 24 -10.33 2.77 -11.08
C THR A 24 -10.09 4.28 -11.18
N LYS A 25 -9.48 4.89 -10.16
CA LYS A 25 -9.23 6.35 -10.13
C LYS A 25 -8.15 6.80 -11.10
N MET A 26 -7.13 5.99 -11.29
CA MET A 26 -6.00 6.27 -12.20
C MET A 26 -6.31 5.92 -13.65
N GLN A 27 -7.39 5.14 -13.89
CA GLN A 27 -7.76 4.61 -15.21
C GLN A 27 -6.61 3.84 -15.87
N ASN A 28 -5.84 3.13 -15.06
CA ASN A 28 -4.66 2.38 -15.50
C ASN A 28 -4.43 1.19 -14.58
N GLU A 29 -3.67 0.22 -15.06
CA GLU A 29 -3.19 -0.91 -14.24
C GLU A 29 -2.26 -0.40 -13.14
N VAL A 30 -2.45 -0.93 -11.93
CA VAL A 30 -1.57 -0.67 -10.79
C VAL A 30 -0.76 -1.92 -10.54
N PHE A 31 0.54 -1.85 -10.79
CA PHE A 31 1.44 -2.96 -10.51
C PHE A 31 1.58 -3.18 -9.00
N THR A 32 1.51 -4.44 -8.57
CA THR A 32 1.51 -4.85 -7.16
C THR A 32 2.51 -5.96 -6.90
N GLY A 33 2.83 -6.16 -5.61
CA GLY A 33 3.56 -7.34 -5.13
C GLY A 33 2.61 -8.45 -4.66
N VAL A 34 3.11 -9.34 -3.80
CA VAL A 34 2.32 -10.43 -3.22
C VAL A 34 2.22 -10.25 -1.70
N PHE A 35 1.00 -10.14 -1.18
CA PHE A 35 0.76 -9.94 0.25
C PHE A 35 1.32 -11.10 1.08
N GLY A 36 2.12 -10.78 2.11
CA GLY A 36 2.70 -11.77 3.03
C GLY A 36 3.86 -12.58 2.46
N ALA A 37 4.27 -12.33 1.22
CA ALA A 37 5.46 -12.95 0.64
C ALA A 37 6.74 -12.26 1.12
N ASP A 38 7.84 -13.02 1.13
CA ASP A 38 9.18 -12.44 1.18
C ASP A 38 9.48 -11.77 -0.17
N MET A 39 9.76 -10.47 -0.16
CA MET A 39 9.88 -9.66 -1.37
C MET A 39 11.13 -8.80 -1.34
N GLN A 40 11.79 -8.72 -2.49
CA GLN A 40 12.87 -7.76 -2.74
C GLN A 40 12.37 -6.69 -3.69
N VAL A 41 12.12 -5.49 -3.16
CA VAL A 41 11.58 -4.35 -3.94
C VAL A 41 12.72 -3.43 -4.32
N SER A 42 13.02 -3.33 -5.62
CA SER A 42 13.97 -2.37 -6.17
C SER A 42 13.30 -1.03 -6.44
N LEU A 43 13.91 0.07 -6.01
CA LEU A 43 13.43 1.43 -6.25
C LEU A 43 14.61 2.35 -6.58
N ILE A 44 14.48 3.15 -7.63
CA ILE A 44 15.34 4.32 -7.88
C ILE A 44 14.52 5.55 -7.51
N ASN A 45 14.91 6.24 -6.43
CA ASN A 45 14.22 7.44 -5.96
C ASN A 45 14.89 8.69 -6.54
N ASP A 46 14.44 9.12 -7.72
CA ASP A 46 14.97 10.29 -8.44
C ASP A 46 14.39 11.59 -7.86
N GLY A 47 15.20 12.36 -7.13
CA GLY A 47 14.78 13.49 -6.27
C GLY A 47 15.71 13.68 -5.06
N PRO A 48 15.59 12.92 -3.96
CA PRO A 48 14.49 12.06 -3.54
C PRO A 48 13.44 12.82 -2.71
N VAL A 49 12.16 12.54 -2.94
CA VAL A 49 11.06 13.06 -2.12
C VAL A 49 10.32 11.89 -1.49
N THR A 50 9.99 12.01 -0.19
CA THR A 50 9.21 10.99 0.52
C THR A 50 8.10 11.69 1.29
N ILE A 51 6.86 11.32 0.99
CA ILE A 51 5.66 11.86 1.63
C ILE A 51 5.03 10.73 2.44
N ILE A 52 4.72 11.02 3.71
CA ILE A 52 4.06 10.08 4.63
C ILE A 52 2.66 10.61 4.90
N ILE A 53 1.64 9.76 4.77
CA ILE A 53 0.24 10.10 4.99
C ILE A 53 -0.34 9.11 6.01
N ASP A 54 -1.01 9.64 7.04
CA ASP A 54 -1.78 8.85 8.00
C ASP A 54 -3.24 9.35 7.98
N THR A 55 -4.18 8.48 7.61
CA THR A 55 -5.59 8.85 7.52
C THR A 55 -6.22 9.23 8.87
N LYS A 56 -5.58 8.85 10.00
CA LYS A 56 -5.97 9.25 11.34
C LYS A 56 -5.33 10.58 11.78
N ASN A 57 -4.32 11.06 11.08
CA ASN A 57 -3.66 12.34 11.31
C ASN A 57 -3.75 13.21 10.04
N LYS A 58 -4.87 13.93 9.90
CA LYS A 58 -5.23 14.68 8.68
C LYS A 58 -4.75 16.13 8.65
N GLU A 59 -3.82 16.50 9.52
CA GLU A 59 -3.24 17.85 9.60
C GLU A 59 -2.11 18.06 8.59
#